data_AF-A0A914RCC0-F1
#
_entry.id   AF-A0A914RCC0-F1
#
_cell.length_a   1.000
_cell.length_b   1.000
_cell.length_c   1.000
_cell.angle_alpha   90.00
_cell.angle_beta   90.00
_cell.angle_gamma   90.00
#
_symmetry.space_group_name_H-M   'P 1'
#
loop_
_entity.id
_entity.type
_entity.pdbx_description
1 polymer ?
#
loop_
_entity_poly.entity_id
_entity_poly.type
_entity_poly.pdbx_seq_one_letter_code
_entity_poly.pdbx_strand_id
1 'polypeptide(L)'
;MEKSICEFAETKNKENCIEKLEIEELNKNVDIVDCIVWNDGKKWQACLTTSNENLENAKILTNFCDEHEFGFINDNSYCITIREDKNFIYVHRKNGKNHGTIVATVAAAYFPNESYSNGLAPGSQIISMDAKHVFAIEKAVRI
;
A
#
# COMPACT_ATOMS: atom_id res chain seq x y z
N MET A 1 -6.64 -2.20 -30.56
CA MET A 1 -5.53 -3.05 -30.07
C MET A 1 -5.39 -2.76 -28.58
N GLU A 2 -6.48 -2.94 -27.85
CA GLU A 2 -6.62 -2.63 -26.42
C GLU A 2 -7.32 -3.86 -25.85
N LYS A 3 -6.55 -4.91 -25.56
CA LYS A 3 -6.98 -5.75 -24.45
C LYS A 3 -6.77 -4.86 -23.24
N SER A 4 -7.83 -4.63 -22.47
CA SER A 4 -7.74 -3.81 -21.25
C SER A 4 -6.52 -4.27 -20.48
N ILE A 5 -5.69 -3.35 -19.99
CA ILE A 5 -4.51 -3.70 -19.16
C ILE A 5 -4.93 -4.69 -18.06
N CYS A 6 -6.19 -4.60 -17.61
CA CYS A 6 -6.83 -5.55 -16.69
C CYS A 6 -6.90 -6.98 -17.25
N GLU A 7 -7.38 -7.19 -18.49
CA GLU A 7 -7.43 -8.51 -19.12
C GLU A 7 -6.03 -9.12 -19.30
N PHE A 8 -5.05 -8.30 -19.68
CA PHE A 8 -3.66 -8.75 -19.84
C PHE A 8 -3.04 -9.12 -18.48
N ALA A 9 -3.29 -8.29 -17.46
CA ALA A 9 -2.81 -8.52 -16.11
C ALA A 9 -3.48 -9.74 -15.46
N GLU A 10 -4.78 -9.95 -15.64
CA GLU A 10 -5.48 -11.15 -15.18
C GLU A 10 -4.97 -12.43 -15.84
N THR A 11 -4.63 -12.36 -17.14
CA THR A 11 -4.05 -13.48 -17.87
C THR A 11 -2.63 -13.79 -17.36
N LYS A 12 -1.78 -12.77 -17.19
CA LYS A 12 -0.42 -12.95 -16.65
C LYS A 12 -0.38 -13.31 -15.15
N ASN A 13 -1.31 -12.80 -14.34
CA ASN A 13 -1.41 -13.19 -12.93
C ASN A 13 -1.70 -14.69 -12.83
N LYS A 14 -2.66 -15.23 -13.60
CA LYS A 14 -2.94 -16.68 -13.62
C LYS A 14 -1.72 -17.54 -13.97
N GLU A 15 -0.80 -17.04 -14.78
CA GLU A 15 0.45 -17.74 -15.14
C GLU A 15 1.56 -17.59 -14.08
N ASN A 16 1.61 -16.46 -13.35
CA ASN A 16 2.64 -16.15 -12.35
C ASN A 16 2.24 -16.40 -10.88
N CYS A 17 0.96 -16.70 -10.57
CA CYS A 17 0.47 -16.97 -9.21
C CYS A 17 0.99 -18.28 -8.59
N ILE A 18 1.93 -19.01 -9.22
CA ILE A 18 2.52 -20.23 -8.68
C ILE A 18 3.99 -20.01 -8.35
N GLU A 19 4.27 -19.12 -7.40
CA GLU A 19 5.37 -19.34 -6.47
C GLU A 19 4.94 -18.74 -5.14
N LYS A 20 4.35 -19.60 -4.31
CA LYS A 20 4.07 -19.31 -2.90
C LYS A 20 5.35 -18.72 -2.30
N LEU A 21 5.30 -17.47 -1.88
CA LEU A 21 6.29 -16.96 -0.92
C LEU A 21 6.24 -17.91 0.28
N GLU A 22 7.31 -18.67 0.50
CA GLU A 22 7.53 -19.53 1.66
C GLU A 22 7.60 -18.64 2.91
N ILE A 23 6.45 -18.26 3.44
CA ILE A 23 6.31 -17.66 4.76
C ILE A 23 6.04 -18.83 5.72
N GLU A 24 7.08 -19.63 6.00
CA GLU A 24 6.99 -20.81 6.87
C GLU A 24 6.82 -20.50 8.37
N GLU A 25 6.70 -19.23 8.81
CA GLU A 25 6.69 -18.92 10.26
C GLU A 25 5.52 -18.13 10.82
N LEU A 26 4.42 -17.91 10.09
CA LEU A 26 3.26 -17.20 10.66
C LEU A 26 1.97 -18.00 10.53
N ASN A 27 1.69 -18.79 11.57
CA ASN A 27 0.36 -19.31 11.95
C ASN A 27 -0.64 -18.16 12.26
N LYS A 28 -0.86 -17.25 11.31
CA LYS A 28 -1.88 -16.21 11.35
C LYS A 28 -2.49 -16.13 9.96
N ASN A 29 -3.80 -15.90 9.89
CA ASN A 29 -4.51 -15.60 8.65
C ASN A 29 -3.79 -14.46 7.91
N VAL A 30 -2.96 -14.81 6.91
CA VAL A 30 -2.30 -13.84 6.04
C VAL A 30 -3.25 -13.60 4.89
N ASP A 31 -3.70 -12.36 4.74
CA ASP A 31 -4.44 -11.93 3.56
C ASP A 31 -3.47 -11.96 2.37
N ILE A 32 -3.68 -12.91 1.44
CA ILE A 32 -2.92 -12.97 0.19
C ILE A 32 -3.54 -11.94 -0.76
N VAL A 33 -2.69 -11.07 -1.30
CA VAL A 33 -3.07 -10.01 -2.22
C VAL A 33 -2.28 -10.11 -3.51
N ASP A 34 -2.95 -9.90 -4.63
CA ASP A 34 -2.31 -9.80 -5.94
C ASP A 34 -1.86 -8.35 -6.17
N CYS A 35 -0.70 -8.20 -6.80
CA CYS A 35 -0.10 -6.90 -7.08
C CYS A 35 0.39 -6.81 -8.51
N ILE A 36 -0.05 -5.77 -9.22
CA ILE A 36 0.43 -5.44 -10.57
C ILE A 36 1.02 -4.06 -10.55
N VAL A 37 2.12 -3.89 -11.29
CA VAL A 37 2.95 -2.69 -11.26
C VAL A 37 3.37 -2.37 -12.66
N TRP A 38 3.13 -1.16 -13.13
CA TRP A 38 3.50 -0.78 -14.49
C TRP A 38 3.97 0.66 -14.52
N ASN A 39 4.58 1.05 -15.62
CA ASN A 39 4.93 2.44 -15.90
C ASN A 39 4.09 2.91 -17.09
N ASP A 40 3.30 3.96 -16.91
CA ASP A 40 2.44 4.52 -17.96
C ASP A 40 3.18 5.45 -18.95
N GLY A 41 4.52 5.50 -18.85
CA GLY A 41 5.40 6.40 -19.57
C GLY A 41 5.63 7.74 -18.86
N LYS A 42 4.91 8.02 -17.76
CA LYS A 42 5.05 9.24 -16.95
C LYS A 42 5.42 8.93 -15.50
N LYS A 43 4.77 7.94 -14.89
CA LYS A 43 5.00 7.53 -13.51
C LYS A 43 4.79 6.04 -13.32
N TRP A 44 5.41 5.50 -12.27
CA TRP A 44 5.13 4.16 -11.82
C TRP A 44 3.80 4.10 -11.08
N GLN A 45 3.04 3.06 -11.37
CA GLN A 45 1.72 2.82 -10.82
C GLN A 45 1.62 1.38 -10.34
N ALA A 46 0.77 1.15 -9.35
CA ALA A 46 0.43 -0.19 -8.92
C ALA A 46 -1.02 -0.26 -8.47
N CYS A 47 -1.59 -1.45 -8.59
CA CYS A 47 -2.85 -1.80 -7.96
C CYS A 47 -2.67 -3.07 -7.12
N LEU A 48 -3.42 -3.12 -6.01
CA LEU A 48 -3.52 -4.29 -5.15
C LEU A 48 -4.97 -4.78 -5.17
N THR A 49 -5.17 -6.09 -5.28
CA THR A 49 -6.49 -6.72 -5.19
C THR A 49 -6.44 -7.95 -4.30
N THR A 50 -7.57 -8.31 -3.71
CA THR A 50 -7.74 -9.61 -3.05
C THR A 50 -8.26 -10.63 -4.05
N SER A 51 -8.10 -11.93 -3.76
CA SER A 51 -8.56 -13.02 -4.65
C SER A 51 -10.06 -13.00 -4.98
N ASN A 52 -10.84 -12.23 -4.24
CA ASN A 52 -12.30 -12.15 -4.36
C ASN A 52 -12.76 -10.89 -5.13
N GLU A 53 -11.84 -10.02 -5.53
CA GLU A 53 -12.13 -8.73 -6.15
C GLU A 53 -11.61 -8.67 -7.59
N ASN A 54 -12.45 -8.16 -8.50
CA ASN A 54 -12.06 -7.93 -9.89
C ASN A 54 -11.02 -6.82 -9.97
N LEU A 55 -10.00 -7.05 -10.78
CA LEU A 55 -8.87 -6.14 -10.93
C LEU A 55 -9.27 -4.77 -11.49
N GLU A 56 -10.33 -4.72 -12.31
CA GLU A 56 -10.90 -3.49 -12.87
C GLU A 56 -11.37 -2.49 -11.81
N ASN A 57 -11.72 -2.99 -10.62
CA ASN A 57 -12.17 -2.17 -9.50
C ASN A 57 -11.05 -1.80 -8.53
N ALA A 58 -9.83 -2.35 -8.74
CA ALA A 58 -8.71 -2.10 -7.86
C ALA A 58 -8.24 -0.64 -7.98
N LYS A 59 -8.03 0.01 -6.84
CA LYS A 59 -7.53 1.39 -6.84
C LYS A 59 -6.09 1.42 -7.36
N ILE A 60 -5.88 2.21 -8.40
CA ILE A 60 -4.55 2.50 -8.94
C ILE A 60 -3.90 3.57 -8.06
N LEU A 61 -2.72 3.29 -7.54
CA LEU A 61 -1.93 4.20 -6.73
C LEU A 61 -0.55 4.42 -7.35
N THR A 62 0.11 5.49 -6.93
CA THR A 62 1.53 5.76 -7.20
C THR A 62 2.23 6.03 -5.86
N ASN A 63 3.46 6.53 -5.88
CA ASN A 63 4.17 6.90 -4.66
C ASN A 63 3.34 7.85 -3.79
N PHE A 64 3.21 7.50 -2.51
CA PHE A 64 2.49 8.34 -1.56
C PHE A 64 3.07 9.76 -1.50
N CYS A 65 4.38 9.93 -1.63
CA CYS A 65 5.02 11.25 -1.63
C CYS A 65 4.61 12.15 -2.81
N ASP A 66 4.12 11.57 -3.91
CA ASP A 66 3.81 12.32 -5.13
C ASP A 66 2.37 12.82 -5.11
N GLU A 67 1.41 11.99 -4.67
CA GLU A 67 -0.04 12.29 -4.76
C GLU A 67 -0.77 12.26 -3.40
N HIS A 68 -0.11 11.83 -2.32
CA HIS A 68 -0.71 11.62 -0.99
C HIS A 68 -1.96 10.71 -0.98
N GLU A 69 -2.06 9.80 -1.95
CA GLU A 69 -3.19 8.88 -2.07
C GLU A 69 -2.96 7.56 -1.34
N PHE A 70 -4.05 7.01 -0.79
CA PHE A 70 -4.08 5.71 -0.14
C PHE A 70 -5.29 4.90 -0.61
N GLY A 71 -5.20 3.58 -0.51
CA GLY A 71 -6.27 2.63 -0.79
C GLY A 71 -6.74 1.92 0.47
N PHE A 72 -7.74 1.06 0.31
CA PHE A 72 -8.25 0.17 1.35
C PHE A 72 -8.24 -1.26 0.83
N ILE A 73 -7.82 -2.20 1.68
CA ILE A 73 -8.04 -3.63 1.50
C ILE A 73 -8.76 -4.10 2.76
N ASN A 74 -9.97 -4.61 2.58
CA ASN A 74 -10.93 -4.80 3.67
C ASN A 74 -11.08 -3.47 4.44
N ASP A 75 -10.88 -3.48 5.77
CA ASP A 75 -11.01 -2.28 6.62
C ASP A 75 -9.68 -1.55 6.91
N ASN A 76 -8.61 -1.90 6.21
CA ASN A 76 -7.28 -1.38 6.51
C ASN A 76 -6.76 -0.51 5.37
N SER A 77 -6.39 0.72 5.72
CA SER A 77 -5.77 1.63 4.76
C SER A 77 -4.33 1.21 4.46
N TYR A 78 -3.94 1.44 3.21
CA TYR A 78 -2.58 1.23 2.76
C TYR A 78 -2.14 2.33 1.78
N CYS A 79 -0.84 2.62 1.77
CA CYS A 79 -0.22 3.42 0.71
C CYS A 79 1.04 2.70 0.21
N ILE A 80 1.56 3.14 -0.94
CA ILE A 80 2.68 2.47 -1.60
C ILE A 80 3.84 3.42 -1.83
N THR A 81 5.04 2.85 -1.83
CA THR A 81 6.24 3.45 -2.39
C THR A 81 6.84 2.49 -3.41
N ILE A 82 7.02 2.96 -4.63
CA ILE A 82 7.64 2.26 -5.75
C ILE A 82 9.02 2.85 -5.93
N ARG A 83 10.05 2.01 -5.82
CA ARG A 83 11.42 2.43 -6.12
C ARG A 83 11.85 1.83 -7.44
N GLU A 84 12.50 2.63 -8.27
CA GLU A 84 12.94 2.20 -9.61
C GLU A 84 14.20 1.32 -9.54
N ASP A 85 15.06 1.59 -8.55
CA ASP A 85 16.36 0.95 -8.38
C ASP A 85 16.25 -0.52 -7.97
N LYS A 86 15.10 -0.92 -7.46
CA LYS A 86 14.84 -2.29 -7.02
C LYS A 86 13.48 -2.75 -7.50
N ASN A 87 13.33 -4.02 -7.82
CA ASN A 87 12.05 -4.61 -8.24
C ASN A 87 11.04 -4.74 -7.09
N PHE A 88 11.04 -3.80 -6.13
CA PHE A 88 10.21 -3.87 -4.93
C PHE A 88 9.17 -2.75 -4.91
N ILE A 89 7.95 -3.13 -4.57
CA ILE A 89 6.97 -2.22 -3.99
C ILE A 89 6.97 -2.36 -2.48
N TYR A 90 6.98 -1.22 -1.81
CA TYR A 90 6.86 -1.07 -0.38
C TYR A 90 5.41 -0.74 -0.05
N VAL A 91 4.68 -1.68 0.53
CA VAL A 91 3.29 -1.46 0.99
C VAL A 91 3.31 -1.08 2.47
N HIS A 92 2.82 0.12 2.78
CA HIS A 92 2.66 0.61 4.15
C HIS A 92 1.21 0.43 4.56
N ARG A 93 0.97 -0.32 5.63
CA ARG A 93 -0.39 -0.56 6.17
C ARG A 93 -0.48 -0.01 7.58
N LYS A 94 -1.66 0.51 7.94
CA LYS A 94 -1.98 0.75 9.34
C LYS A 94 -2.07 -0.61 10.05
N ASN A 95 -1.03 -0.96 10.80
CA ASN A 95 -1.10 -2.12 11.68
C ASN A 95 -2.08 -1.82 12.82
N GLY A 96 -2.88 -2.82 13.24
CA GLY A 96 -3.87 -2.67 14.32
C GLY A 96 -3.29 -2.24 15.69
N LYS A 97 -1.98 -2.05 15.78
CA LYS A 97 -1.29 -1.42 16.92
C LYS A 97 -1.22 0.08 16.70
N ASN A 98 -2.04 0.83 17.43
CA ASN A 98 -2.14 2.29 17.34
C ASN A 98 -0.94 3.06 17.95
N HIS A 99 0.22 2.43 18.19
CA HIS A 99 1.31 3.08 18.93
C HIS A 99 1.85 4.31 18.22
N GLY A 100 2.20 4.19 16.93
CA GLY A 100 2.65 5.32 16.11
C GLY A 100 1.57 6.40 15.98
N THR A 101 0.30 5.99 15.84
CA THR A 101 -0.83 6.92 15.79
C THR A 101 -0.99 7.72 17.07
N ILE A 102 -0.90 7.07 18.24
CA ILE A 102 -1.02 7.74 19.54
C ILE A 102 0.15 8.72 19.73
N VAL A 103 1.38 8.32 19.37
CA VAL A 103 2.55 9.21 19.41
C VAL A 103 2.35 10.43 18.51
N ALA A 104 1.87 10.23 17.28
CA ALA A 104 1.54 11.30 16.35
C ALA A 104 0.48 12.25 16.91
N THR A 105 -0.56 11.72 17.56
CA THR A 105 -1.62 12.51 18.21
C THR A 105 -1.05 13.39 19.33
N VAL A 106 -0.28 12.80 20.25
CA VAL A 106 0.35 13.57 21.35
C VAL A 106 1.30 14.65 20.81
N ALA A 107 2.00 14.37 19.72
CA ALA A 107 2.95 15.31 19.14
C ALA A 107 2.27 16.50 18.45
N ALA A 108 1.26 16.28 17.60
CA ALA A 108 0.80 17.32 16.66
C ALA A 108 -0.72 17.39 16.42
N ALA A 109 -1.55 16.68 17.20
CA ALA A 109 -3.00 16.75 17.01
C ALA A 109 -3.50 18.20 17.05
N TYR A 110 -4.44 18.51 16.16
CA TYR A 110 -4.98 19.86 15.98
C TYR A 110 -6.50 19.84 16.02
N PHE A 111 -7.06 20.47 17.05
CA PHE A 111 -8.48 20.63 17.29
C PHE A 111 -8.79 22.13 17.40
N PRO A 112 -9.23 22.79 16.30
CA PRO A 112 -9.41 24.25 16.27
C PRO A 112 -10.45 24.76 17.27
N ASN A 113 -11.45 23.93 17.61
CA ASN A 113 -12.54 24.28 18.53
C ASN A 113 -12.33 23.75 19.96
N GLU A 114 -11.33 22.88 20.17
CA GLU A 114 -11.06 22.21 21.45
C GLU A 114 -9.55 22.23 21.72
N SER A 115 -9.00 23.42 21.94
CA SER A 115 -7.55 23.62 22.07
C SER A 115 -6.90 22.85 23.23
N TYR A 116 -7.69 22.37 24.22
CA TYR A 116 -7.19 21.50 25.29
C TYR A 116 -6.88 20.06 24.83
N SER A 117 -7.45 19.64 23.69
CA SER A 117 -7.24 18.32 23.07
C SER A 117 -6.03 18.30 22.13
N ASN A 118 -5.36 19.44 21.95
CA ASN A 118 -4.21 19.59 21.06
C ASN A 118 -2.98 18.80 21.52
N GLY A 119 -2.14 18.43 20.54
CA GLY A 119 -0.80 17.91 20.79
C GLY A 119 0.18 19.01 21.24
N LEU A 120 1.44 18.62 21.45
CA LEU A 120 2.50 19.56 21.88
C LEU A 120 2.80 20.65 20.84
N ALA A 121 2.72 20.32 19.55
CA ALA A 121 2.97 21.21 18.42
C ALA A 121 1.82 21.10 17.40
N PRO A 122 0.64 21.66 17.69
CA PRO A 122 -0.59 21.43 16.93
C PRO A 122 -0.46 21.89 15.48
N GLY A 123 -0.89 21.05 14.55
CA GLY A 123 -0.88 21.36 13.12
C GLY A 123 0.48 21.16 12.44
N SER A 124 1.48 20.67 13.18
CA SER A 124 2.75 20.24 12.57
C SER A 124 2.51 19.06 11.64
N GLN A 125 3.20 19.07 10.49
CA GLN A 125 3.16 17.96 9.55
C GLN A 125 3.99 16.78 10.10
N ILE A 126 3.47 15.56 9.93
CA ILE A 126 4.10 14.32 10.41
C ILE A 126 4.52 13.47 9.22
N ILE A 127 5.78 13.04 9.23
CA ILE A 127 6.30 12.00 8.34
C ILE A 127 6.39 10.71 9.14
N SER A 128 5.58 9.71 8.79
CA SER A 128 5.63 8.39 9.41
C SER A 128 6.66 7.51 8.71
N MET A 129 7.58 6.94 9.48
CA MET A 129 8.59 6.00 8.99
C MET A 129 8.52 4.72 9.83
N ASP A 130 8.15 3.59 9.21
CA ASP A 130 8.13 2.29 9.86
C ASP A 130 9.40 1.50 9.50
N ALA A 131 10.16 1.11 10.51
CA ALA A 131 11.42 0.38 10.36
C ALA A 131 11.24 -1.15 10.25
N LYS A 132 10.05 -1.70 10.55
CA LYS A 132 9.87 -3.15 10.77
C LYS A 132 8.77 -3.81 9.92
N HIS A 133 7.89 -3.05 9.28
CA HIS A 133 6.74 -3.62 8.57
C HIS A 133 6.56 -3.03 7.19
N VAL A 134 7.56 -3.26 6.32
CA VAL A 134 7.34 -3.07 4.91
C VAL A 134 7.33 -4.41 4.21
N PHE A 135 6.20 -4.74 3.59
CA PHE A 135 6.11 -5.85 2.67
C PHE A 135 6.72 -5.40 1.35
N ALA A 136 7.82 -6.04 0.98
CA ALA A 136 8.47 -5.87 -0.30
C ALA A 136 7.91 -6.92 -1.26
N ILE A 137 7.19 -6.50 -2.30
CA ILE A 137 6.68 -7.41 -3.34
C ILE A 137 7.74 -7.48 -4.43
N GLU A 138 8.47 -8.58 -4.50
CA GLU A 138 9.61 -8.79 -5.41
C GLU A 138 9.18 -9.23 -6.82
N LYS A 139 8.01 -9.87 -6.94
CA LYS A 139 7.47 -10.40 -8.21
C LYS A 139 6.16 -9.73 -8.60
N ALA A 140 6.18 -8.40 -8.64
CA ALA A 140 5.14 -7.65 -9.31
C ALA A 140 5.14 -7.96 -10.81
N VAL A 141 3.97 -8.27 -11.38
CA VAL A 141 3.82 -8.37 -12.84
C VAL A 141 4.01 -6.98 -13.44
N ARG A 142 5.14 -6.78 -14.14
CA ARG A 142 5.39 -5.59 -14.95
C ARG A 142 4.79 -5.75 -16.34
N ILE A 143 3.97 -4.77 -16.72
CA ILE A 143 3.35 -4.59 -18.03
C ILE A 143 3.96 -3.36 -18.67
#